data_AF-A0A671TTS9-F1
#
_entry.id   AF-A0A671TTS9-F1
#
_cell.length_a   1.000
_cell.length_b   1.000
_cell.length_c   1.000
_cell.angle_alpha   90.00
_cell.angle_beta   90.00
_cell.angle_gamma   90.00
#
_symmetry.space_group_name_H-M   'P 1'
#
loop_
_entity.id
_entity.type
_entity.pdbx_description
1 polymer ?
#
loop_
_entity_poly.entity_id
_entity_poly.type
_entity_poly.pdbx_seq_one_letter_code
_entity_poly.pdbx_strand_id
1 'polypeptide(L)'
;MKERCKNAAKTRREKENGEFYELAKLLPLPAAITSQLDKASIIRLTSSYLKMRAVFPEGLGDGWGQSTRFSPLDSMAKDLGSHLLQTLDGFVFVVASDGKIMYISETASVQLGLSQVELTGNSIFEYIHPSDHDEMTAVLSLCQPPNHHFSPEYEIERSFFLRMKCVLAKRNAGLTCGGYKVIHCSGYLKVRQYMMDVALYESCYQTVGLVAVGHSLPPSGITEIKLSSNMFMFRASLDFKLIFLDTRVAELTGYEPQDLIEKTLYHHVHACDVFPLRYAHHLLLVKGQVTTKYYRMLSKHGGWVWVQSYATIVHNSRSSRPHCIVSVNYVLTNIEHKELRLSEDQSRTTKPGLSLTSSQDHQKQLRTKAVKMKTKLRAAPYSECTRILNKHYPTINKHFLMLFMNLCENKFP
;
A
#
# COMPACT_ATOMS: atom_id res chain seq x y z
N MET A 1 8.92 -61.41 17.25
CA MET A 1 8.63 -60.62 16.04
C MET A 1 8.15 -59.20 16.37
N LYS A 2 7.10 -59.03 17.20
CA LYS A 2 6.58 -57.70 17.61
C LYS A 2 7.62 -56.77 18.28
N GLU A 3 8.50 -57.30 19.14
CA GLU A 3 9.52 -56.48 19.82
C GLU A 3 10.60 -55.94 18.87
N ARG A 4 10.97 -56.72 17.84
CA ARG A 4 11.91 -56.26 16.80
C ARG A 4 11.30 -55.15 15.96
N CYS A 5 10.02 -55.26 15.60
CA CYS A 5 9.30 -54.20 14.88
C CYS A 5 9.19 -52.92 15.72
N LYS A 6 8.95 -53.05 17.04
CA LYS A 6 8.88 -51.92 17.97
C LYS A 6 10.23 -51.19 18.09
N ASN A 7 11.33 -51.93 18.24
CA ASN A 7 12.66 -51.34 18.31
C ASN A 7 13.06 -50.67 16.99
N ALA A 8 12.79 -51.31 15.85
CA ALA A 8 13.04 -50.71 14.53
C ALA A 8 12.24 -49.42 14.32
N ALA A 9 10.96 -49.39 14.72
CA ALA A 9 10.13 -48.18 14.63
C ALA A 9 10.62 -47.06 15.56
N LYS A 10 11.11 -47.39 16.76
CA LYS A 10 11.72 -46.43 17.69
C LYS A 10 12.99 -45.82 17.10
N THR A 11 13.93 -46.65 16.64
CA THR A 11 15.17 -46.18 16.00
C THR A 11 14.88 -45.32 14.76
N ARG A 12 13.86 -45.67 13.97
CA ARG A 12 13.44 -44.83 12.83
C ARG A 12 12.98 -43.45 13.28
N ARG A 13 12.15 -43.37 14.33
CA ARG A 13 11.66 -42.09 14.87
C ARG A 13 12.78 -41.25 15.47
N GLU A 14 13.76 -41.89 16.14
CA GLU A 14 14.92 -41.20 16.69
C GLU A 14 15.79 -40.60 15.58
N LYS A 15 16.07 -41.36 14.51
CA LYS A 15 16.78 -40.86 13.33
C LYS A 15 16.01 -39.71 12.67
N GLU A 16 14.72 -39.90 12.43
CA GLU A 16 13.84 -38.87 11.85
C GLU A 16 13.87 -37.58 12.68
N ASN A 17 13.75 -37.68 14.01
CA ASN A 17 13.84 -36.51 14.90
C ASN A 17 15.22 -35.83 14.83
N GLY A 18 16.30 -36.61 14.68
CA GLY A 18 17.64 -36.09 14.45
C GLY A 18 17.73 -35.28 13.16
N GLU A 19 17.21 -35.80 12.05
CA GLU A 19 17.18 -35.07 10.77
C GLU A 19 16.36 -33.78 10.85
N PHE A 20 15.21 -33.80 11.54
CA PHE A 20 14.42 -32.58 11.77
C PHE A 20 15.18 -31.53 12.56
N TYR A 21 15.95 -31.95 13.57
CA TYR A 21 16.76 -31.04 14.38
C TYR A 21 17.91 -30.42 13.57
N GLU A 22 18.60 -31.21 12.75
CA GLU A 22 19.64 -30.69 11.85
C GLU A 22 19.04 -29.76 10.79
N LEU A 23 17.90 -30.12 10.20
CA LEU A 23 17.20 -29.25 9.25
C LEU A 23 16.78 -27.92 9.88
N ALA A 24 16.28 -27.94 11.13
CA ALA A 24 15.91 -26.72 11.84
C ALA A 24 17.10 -25.78 12.07
N LYS A 25 18.29 -26.32 12.35
CA LYS A 25 19.53 -25.52 12.51
C LYS A 25 19.97 -24.83 11.23
N LEU A 26 19.64 -25.40 10.07
CA LEU A 26 19.99 -24.84 8.76
C LEU A 26 19.03 -23.71 8.32
N LEU A 27 17.91 -23.51 9.03
CA LEU A 27 17.02 -22.40 8.74
C LEU A 27 17.68 -21.06 9.08
N PRO A 28 17.46 -20.00 8.28
CA PRO A 28 17.99 -18.66 8.52
C PRO A 28 17.19 -17.97 9.63
N LEU A 29 17.28 -18.49 10.85
CA LEU A 29 16.58 -18.00 12.03
C LEU A 29 17.50 -18.17 13.26
N PRO A 30 17.41 -17.29 14.28
CA PRO A 30 18.12 -17.46 15.53
C PRO A 30 17.92 -18.83 16.18
N ALA A 31 18.97 -19.40 16.77
CA ALA A 31 18.95 -20.71 17.44
C ALA A 31 17.85 -20.81 18.53
N ALA A 32 17.56 -19.70 19.21
CA ALA A 32 16.49 -19.62 20.21
C ALA A 32 15.09 -19.88 19.63
N ILE A 33 14.89 -19.57 18.34
CA ILE A 33 13.64 -19.81 17.61
C ILE A 33 13.65 -21.23 17.02
N THR A 34 14.73 -21.61 16.32
CA THR A 34 14.80 -22.91 15.62
C THR A 34 14.72 -24.11 16.56
N SER A 35 15.19 -23.97 17.80
CA SER A 35 15.10 -25.01 18.83
C SER A 35 13.68 -25.28 19.35
N GLN A 36 12.74 -24.36 19.12
CA GLN A 36 11.35 -24.46 19.61
C GLN A 36 10.35 -24.85 18.52
N LEU A 37 10.81 -25.02 17.27
CA LEU A 37 9.94 -25.30 16.14
C LEU A 37 9.37 -26.73 16.20
N ASP A 38 8.10 -26.87 15.85
CA ASP A 38 7.50 -28.16 15.58
C ASP A 38 7.86 -28.65 14.17
N LYS A 39 7.74 -29.97 13.94
CA LYS A 39 8.10 -30.61 12.67
C LYS A 39 7.40 -30.00 11.46
N ALA A 40 6.12 -29.61 11.60
CA ALA A 40 5.36 -29.04 10.49
C ALA A 40 5.89 -27.65 10.12
N SER A 41 6.20 -26.80 11.11
CA SER A 41 6.82 -25.50 10.85
C SER A 41 8.21 -25.64 10.22
N ILE A 42 9.02 -26.62 10.63
CA ILE A 42 10.34 -26.85 10.02
C ILE A 42 10.20 -27.13 8.52
N ILE A 43 9.30 -28.04 8.10
CA ILE A 43 9.05 -28.31 6.68
C ILE A 43 8.49 -27.08 5.96
N ARG A 44 7.53 -26.39 6.57
CA ARG A 44 6.88 -25.21 5.97
C ARG A 44 7.89 -24.10 5.70
N LEU A 45 8.73 -23.77 6.68
CA LEU A 45 9.77 -22.75 6.56
C LEU A 45 10.84 -23.16 5.55
N THR A 46 11.30 -24.42 5.59
CA THR A 46 12.27 -24.94 4.62
C THR A 46 11.73 -24.85 3.20
N SER A 47 10.49 -25.30 2.96
CA SER A 47 9.87 -25.23 1.65
C SER A 47 9.71 -23.79 1.16
N SER A 48 9.36 -22.87 2.04
CA SER A 48 9.19 -21.45 1.71
C SER A 48 10.52 -20.80 1.34
N TYR A 49 11.58 -21.13 2.10
CA TYR A 49 12.94 -20.69 1.82
C TYR A 49 13.43 -21.18 0.46
N LEU A 50 13.24 -22.48 0.15
CA LEU A 50 13.62 -23.03 -1.16
C LEU A 50 12.81 -22.43 -2.32
N LYS A 51 11.54 -22.08 -2.10
CA LYS A 51 10.73 -21.38 -3.11
C LYS A 51 11.18 -19.94 -3.31
N MET A 52 11.49 -19.22 -2.23
CA MET A 52 12.05 -17.87 -2.29
C MET A 52 13.34 -17.85 -3.11
N ARG A 53 14.21 -18.85 -2.89
CA ARG A 53 15.42 -19.09 -3.69
C ARG A 53 15.16 -19.24 -5.18
N ALA A 54 14.07 -19.89 -5.58
CA ALA A 54 13.72 -20.03 -7.00
C ALA A 54 13.28 -18.69 -7.65
N VAL A 55 12.77 -17.73 -6.86
CA VAL A 55 12.37 -16.40 -7.34
C VAL A 55 13.58 -15.51 -7.64
N PHE A 56 14.66 -15.68 -6.89
CA PHE A 56 15.91 -14.94 -7.02
C PHE A 56 17.09 -15.88 -7.28
N PRO A 57 17.20 -16.47 -8.48
CA PRO A 57 18.27 -17.42 -8.78
C PRO A 57 19.65 -16.77 -8.99
N GLU A 58 19.71 -15.46 -9.31
CA GLU A 58 20.95 -14.72 -9.64
C GLU A 58 21.31 -13.57 -8.67
N GLY A 59 20.54 -13.33 -7.61
CA GLY A 59 21.00 -12.46 -6.52
C GLY A 59 21.40 -13.32 -5.32
N LEU A 60 22.07 -12.74 -4.31
CA LEU A 60 22.24 -13.25 -2.93
C LEU A 60 23.67 -13.64 -2.47
N GLY A 61 24.70 -12.95 -2.98
CA GLY A 61 26.03 -12.90 -2.36
C GLY A 61 26.69 -14.25 -2.01
N ASP A 62 27.66 -14.19 -1.10
CA ASP A 62 28.62 -15.26 -0.80
C ASP A 62 27.98 -16.53 -0.19
N GLY A 63 26.77 -16.43 0.39
CA GLY A 63 26.11 -17.54 1.08
C GLY A 63 25.55 -18.64 0.17
N TRP A 64 25.53 -18.42 -1.15
CA TRP A 64 24.84 -19.29 -2.11
C TRP A 64 25.79 -19.93 -3.14
N GLY A 65 27.10 -19.88 -2.89
CA GLY A 65 28.12 -20.58 -3.67
C GLY A 65 28.46 -19.94 -5.03
N GLN A 66 27.93 -18.75 -5.33
CA GLN A 66 28.45 -17.92 -6.42
C GLN A 66 29.38 -16.86 -5.84
N SER A 67 30.65 -16.89 -6.25
CA SER A 67 31.59 -15.81 -5.99
C SER A 67 31.19 -14.59 -6.82
N THR A 68 30.29 -13.74 -6.33
CA THR A 68 30.24 -12.37 -6.81
C THR A 68 31.57 -11.73 -6.46
N ARG A 69 32.22 -11.08 -7.44
CA ARG A 69 33.47 -10.34 -7.21
C ARG A 69 33.25 -9.41 -6.02
N PHE A 70 33.99 -9.62 -4.93
CA PHE A 70 33.90 -8.82 -3.70
C PHE A 70 33.81 -7.33 -4.03
N SER A 71 32.61 -6.76 -3.92
CA SER A 71 32.42 -5.31 -3.96
C SER A 71 32.44 -4.81 -2.51
N PRO A 72 33.20 -3.75 -2.18
CA PRO A 72 33.14 -3.10 -0.87
C PRO A 72 31.72 -2.71 -0.43
N LEU A 73 30.82 -2.53 -1.40
CA LEU A 73 29.41 -2.23 -1.20
C LEU A 73 28.64 -3.37 -0.52
N ASP A 74 29.02 -4.64 -0.74
CA ASP A 74 28.32 -5.82 -0.21
C ASP A 74 28.59 -6.02 1.29
N SER A 75 29.79 -5.67 1.76
CA SER A 75 30.13 -5.69 3.19
C SER A 75 29.41 -4.57 3.97
N MET A 76 29.37 -3.35 3.43
CA MET A 76 28.56 -2.26 4.02
C MET A 76 27.07 -2.58 3.96
N ALA A 77 26.65 -3.30 2.92
CA ALA A 77 25.30 -3.80 2.84
C ALA A 77 25.05 -4.68 4.09
N LYS A 78 25.76 -5.79 4.32
CA LYS A 78 25.49 -6.73 5.45
C LYS A 78 25.13 -6.03 6.78
N ASP A 79 25.93 -5.05 7.20
CA ASP A 79 25.73 -4.29 8.45
C ASP A 79 24.52 -3.34 8.42
N LEU A 80 24.16 -2.84 7.25
CA LEU A 80 23.06 -1.89 7.05
C LEU A 80 21.69 -2.58 7.02
N GLY A 81 21.59 -3.88 6.77
CA GLY A 81 20.30 -4.57 6.63
C GLY A 81 19.41 -4.49 7.86
N SER A 82 20.00 -4.62 9.06
CA SER A 82 19.33 -4.34 10.34
C SER A 82 18.75 -2.95 10.40
N HIS A 83 19.58 -1.99 10.00
CA HIS A 83 19.30 -0.58 10.14
C HIS A 83 18.23 -0.16 9.13
N LEU A 84 18.26 -0.70 7.90
CA LEU A 84 17.21 -0.45 6.91
C LEU A 84 15.86 -1.00 7.35
N LEU A 85 15.82 -2.24 7.86
CA LEU A 85 14.60 -2.85 8.41
C LEU A 85 14.02 -2.00 9.55
N GLN A 86 14.88 -1.50 10.44
CA GLN A 86 14.47 -0.65 11.56
C GLN A 86 14.05 0.76 11.11
N THR A 87 14.65 1.27 10.04
CA THR A 87 14.31 2.59 9.47
C THR A 87 13.00 2.53 8.67
N LEU A 88 12.66 1.36 8.14
CA LEU A 88 11.40 1.14 7.44
C LEU A 88 10.25 1.08 8.44
N ASP A 89 9.32 2.05 8.38
CA ASP A 89 8.08 2.03 9.16
C ASP A 89 7.03 1.09 8.52
N GLY A 90 7.40 -0.18 8.41
CA GLY A 90 6.64 -1.19 7.69
C GLY A 90 7.29 -2.57 7.75
N PHE A 91 6.85 -3.44 6.86
CA PHE A 91 7.41 -4.79 6.71
C PHE A 91 7.47 -5.16 5.24
N VAL A 92 8.46 -5.99 4.91
CA VAL A 92 8.65 -6.50 3.54
C VAL A 92 8.11 -7.90 3.49
N PHE A 93 7.47 -8.25 2.38
CA PHE A 93 6.93 -9.58 2.17
C PHE A 93 7.05 -10.00 0.72
N VAL A 94 7.17 -11.31 0.53
CA VAL A 94 7.22 -11.97 -0.78
C VAL A 94 6.16 -13.05 -0.83
N VAL A 95 5.29 -12.98 -1.84
CA VAL A 95 4.15 -13.89 -1.99
C VAL A 95 4.22 -14.57 -3.36
N ALA A 96 4.08 -15.89 -3.37
CA ALA A 96 4.03 -16.67 -4.60
C ALA A 96 2.71 -16.44 -5.37
N SER A 97 2.67 -16.87 -6.62
CA SER A 97 1.46 -16.78 -7.45
C SER A 97 0.26 -17.57 -6.92
N ASP A 98 0.50 -18.60 -6.10
CA ASP A 98 -0.53 -19.38 -5.38
C ASP A 98 -0.98 -18.72 -4.06
N GLY A 99 -0.47 -17.53 -3.74
CA GLY A 99 -0.79 -16.80 -2.51
C GLY A 99 0.01 -17.23 -1.28
N LYS A 100 0.94 -18.18 -1.39
CA LYS A 100 1.79 -18.55 -0.24
C LYS A 100 2.80 -17.46 0.07
N ILE A 101 2.92 -17.11 1.35
CA ILE A 101 3.94 -16.18 1.84
C ILE A 101 5.28 -16.90 1.83
N MET A 102 6.19 -16.56 0.91
CA MET A 102 7.54 -17.14 0.84
C MET A 102 8.48 -16.51 1.85
N TYR A 103 8.29 -15.21 2.11
CA TYR A 103 9.06 -14.44 3.08
C TYR A 103 8.22 -13.30 3.64
N ILE A 104 8.45 -12.96 4.90
CA ILE A 104 7.98 -11.72 5.52
C ILE A 104 9.00 -11.29 6.57
N SER A 105 9.27 -10.00 6.70
CA SER A 105 10.26 -9.50 7.67
C SER A 105 9.75 -9.60 9.10
N GLU A 106 10.68 -9.75 10.07
CA GLU A 106 10.38 -9.78 11.51
C GLU A 106 9.58 -8.56 11.99
N THR A 107 9.74 -7.41 11.32
CA THR A 107 9.03 -6.15 11.62
C THR A 107 7.51 -6.25 11.45
N ALA A 108 6.99 -7.27 10.77
CA ALA A 108 5.55 -7.56 10.74
C ALA A 108 4.97 -7.81 12.14
N SER A 109 5.77 -8.34 13.08
CA SER A 109 5.37 -8.51 14.47
C SER A 109 5.12 -7.17 15.18
N VAL A 110 5.89 -6.13 14.83
CA VAL A 110 5.72 -4.78 15.38
C VAL A 110 4.49 -4.11 14.79
N GLN A 111 4.19 -4.36 13.51
CA GLN A 111 3.12 -3.66 12.77
C GLN A 111 1.74 -4.34 12.90
N LEU A 112 1.71 -5.67 13.03
CA LEU A 112 0.50 -6.52 13.04
C LEU A 112 0.41 -7.44 14.27
N GLY A 113 1.49 -7.66 15.01
CA GLY A 113 1.51 -8.59 16.15
C GLY A 113 1.66 -10.06 15.76
N LEU A 114 1.89 -10.35 14.47
CA LEU A 114 2.02 -11.69 13.94
C LEU A 114 3.50 -12.01 13.71
N SER A 115 3.94 -13.20 14.13
CA SER A 115 5.35 -13.58 14.02
C SER A 115 5.71 -14.00 12.59
N GLN A 116 6.97 -13.80 12.19
CA GLN A 116 7.48 -14.27 10.89
C GLN A 116 7.29 -15.78 10.71
N VAL A 117 7.55 -16.56 11.78
CA VAL A 117 7.42 -18.02 11.80
C VAL A 117 5.97 -18.48 11.61
N GLU A 118 5.01 -17.74 12.18
CA GLU A 118 3.58 -17.99 12.01
C GLU A 118 3.11 -17.71 10.59
N LEU A 119 3.61 -16.65 9.96
CA LEU A 119 3.15 -16.19 8.65
C LEU A 119 3.79 -16.97 7.49
N THR A 120 5.07 -17.26 7.59
CA THR A 120 5.86 -17.82 6.47
C THR A 120 5.39 -19.23 6.10
N GLY A 121 5.09 -19.40 4.82
CA GLY A 121 4.63 -20.62 4.16
C GLY A 121 3.13 -20.87 4.23
N ASN A 122 2.38 -20.08 4.99
CA ASN A 122 0.93 -20.11 4.98
C ASN A 122 0.37 -19.21 3.87
N SER A 123 -0.93 -19.37 3.58
CA SER A 123 -1.60 -18.59 2.56
C SER A 123 -1.86 -17.17 3.06
N ILE A 124 -1.54 -16.15 2.26
CA ILE A 124 -1.84 -14.76 2.61
C ILE A 124 -3.33 -14.53 2.85
N PHE A 125 -4.19 -15.30 2.18
CA PHE A 125 -5.66 -15.26 2.29
C PHE A 125 -6.16 -15.59 3.71
N GLU A 126 -5.38 -16.29 4.53
CA GLU A 126 -5.69 -16.54 5.95
C GLU A 126 -5.53 -15.30 6.83
N TYR A 127 -4.75 -14.31 6.37
CA TYR A 127 -4.38 -13.12 7.13
C TYR A 127 -4.96 -11.83 6.55
N ILE A 128 -5.63 -11.88 5.40
CA ILE A 128 -6.32 -10.73 4.80
C ILE A 128 -7.83 -10.84 4.95
N HIS A 129 -8.49 -9.69 5.07
CA HIS A 129 -9.95 -9.63 5.17
C HIS A 129 -10.60 -10.28 3.92
N PRO A 130 -11.64 -11.12 4.08
CA PRO A 130 -12.26 -11.85 2.97
C PRO A 130 -12.69 -10.98 1.79
N SER A 131 -13.25 -9.79 2.06
CA SER A 131 -13.65 -8.86 1.00
C SER A 131 -12.49 -8.26 0.18
N ASP A 132 -11.23 -8.46 0.58
CA ASP A 132 -10.04 -8.05 -0.17
C ASP A 132 -9.41 -9.21 -0.96
N HIS A 133 -9.98 -10.43 -0.90
CA HIS A 133 -9.42 -11.63 -1.56
C HIS A 133 -9.39 -11.50 -3.08
N ASP A 134 -10.47 -11.00 -3.70
CA ASP A 134 -10.53 -10.82 -5.15
C ASP A 134 -9.50 -9.80 -5.65
N GLU A 135 -9.28 -8.73 -4.88
CA GLU A 135 -8.25 -7.73 -5.17
C GLU A 135 -6.84 -8.32 -5.06
N MET A 136 -6.57 -9.11 -4.02
CA MET A 136 -5.27 -9.78 -3.87
C MET A 136 -5.02 -10.78 -5.02
N THR A 137 -6.04 -11.54 -5.42
CA THR A 137 -5.97 -12.45 -6.57
C THR A 137 -5.66 -11.67 -7.85
N ALA A 138 -6.32 -10.52 -8.08
CA ALA A 138 -6.05 -9.67 -9.23
C ALA A 138 -4.64 -9.07 -9.20
N VAL A 139 -4.10 -8.74 -8.01
CA VAL A 139 -2.72 -8.27 -7.84
C VAL A 139 -1.69 -9.32 -8.26
N LEU A 140 -1.92 -10.59 -7.88
CA LEU A 140 -1.04 -11.73 -8.21
C LEU A 140 -1.19 -12.23 -9.65
N SER A 141 -2.32 -11.91 -10.29
CA SER A 141 -2.64 -12.34 -11.64
C SER A 141 -1.93 -11.48 -12.71
N LEU A 142 -1.61 -12.13 -13.83
CA LEU A 142 -1.17 -11.46 -15.06
C LEU A 142 -2.41 -10.96 -15.80
N CYS A 143 -2.71 -9.67 -15.68
CA CYS A 143 -3.86 -9.12 -16.38
C CYS A 143 -3.61 -8.86 -17.88
N GLN A 144 -2.35 -8.78 -18.37
CA GLN A 144 -2.03 -8.61 -19.81
C GLN A 144 -0.62 -9.12 -20.16
N PRO A 145 -0.41 -9.77 -21.33
CA PRO A 145 0.91 -9.92 -21.93
C PRO A 145 1.38 -8.54 -22.44
N PRO A 146 2.62 -8.10 -22.16
CA PRO A 146 3.12 -6.86 -22.73
C PRO A 146 3.24 -7.00 -24.25
N ASN A 147 2.74 -6.01 -24.98
CA ASN A 147 3.10 -5.82 -26.38
C ASN A 147 4.61 -5.55 -26.45
N HIS A 148 5.36 -6.53 -26.98
CA HIS A 148 6.77 -6.45 -27.37
C HIS A 148 7.78 -6.01 -26.28
N HIS A 149 8.06 -6.91 -25.34
CA HIS A 149 9.31 -6.87 -24.57
C HIS A 149 10.10 -8.17 -24.81
N PHE A 150 11.23 -8.05 -25.52
CA PHE A 150 12.17 -9.14 -25.83
C PHE A 150 12.95 -9.66 -24.60
N SER A 151 12.50 -9.36 -23.38
CA SER A 151 13.20 -9.73 -22.14
C SER A 151 12.59 -11.01 -21.55
N PRO A 152 13.41 -12.02 -21.20
CA PRO A 152 12.95 -13.25 -20.56
C PRO A 152 12.40 -13.02 -19.14
N GLU A 153 12.74 -11.90 -18.50
CA GLU A 153 12.17 -11.47 -17.22
C GLU A 153 11.73 -10.01 -17.30
N TYR A 154 10.56 -9.71 -16.73
CA TYR A 154 10.10 -8.34 -16.52
C TYR A 154 9.30 -8.22 -15.23
N GLU A 155 9.13 -6.98 -14.77
CA GLU A 155 8.47 -6.66 -13.51
C GLU A 155 7.32 -5.69 -13.75
N ILE A 156 6.22 -5.87 -13.01
CA ILE A 156 5.06 -5.00 -13.09
C ILE A 156 4.82 -4.34 -11.74
N GLU A 157 4.82 -3.01 -11.71
CA GLU A 157 4.51 -2.25 -10.50
C GLU A 157 3.10 -2.56 -9.96
N ARG A 158 3.01 -2.65 -8.64
CA ARG A 158 1.78 -2.87 -7.89
C ARG A 158 1.73 -1.89 -6.72
N SER A 159 0.60 -1.19 -6.59
CA SER A 159 0.26 -0.44 -5.38
C SER A 159 -1.22 -0.61 -5.06
N PHE A 160 -1.51 -1.04 -3.84
CA PHE A 160 -2.84 -1.46 -3.42
C PHE A 160 -2.97 -1.37 -1.89
N PHE A 161 -4.18 -1.58 -1.37
CA PHE A 161 -4.43 -1.57 0.07
C PHE A 161 -5.01 -2.92 0.50
N LEU A 162 -4.56 -3.47 1.63
CA LEU A 162 -5.15 -4.67 2.21
C LEU A 162 -5.54 -4.41 3.66
N ARG A 163 -6.65 -5.01 4.10
CA ARG A 163 -6.94 -5.15 5.53
C ARG A 163 -6.30 -6.44 6.01
N MET A 164 -5.21 -6.31 6.77
CA MET A 164 -4.50 -7.46 7.34
C MET A 164 -4.88 -7.67 8.80
N LYS A 165 -4.98 -8.93 9.24
CA LYS A 165 -5.26 -9.30 10.62
C LYS A 165 -4.19 -8.68 11.53
N CYS A 166 -4.64 -8.08 12.62
CA CYS A 166 -3.81 -7.42 13.61
C CYS A 166 -4.21 -7.90 15.00
N VAL A 167 -3.25 -8.49 15.71
CA VAL A 167 -3.44 -9.04 17.07
C VAL A 167 -2.79 -8.16 18.14
N LEU A 168 -2.25 -7.01 17.76
CA LEU A 168 -1.75 -6.02 18.71
C LEU A 168 -2.87 -5.47 19.59
N ALA A 169 -2.55 -5.19 20.85
CA ALA A 169 -3.46 -4.47 21.74
C ALA A 169 -3.77 -3.08 21.17
N LYS A 170 -5.00 -2.57 21.38
CA LYS A 170 -5.49 -1.29 20.82
C LYS A 170 -4.50 -0.12 20.95
N ARG A 171 -3.79 -0.04 22.08
CA ARG A 171 -2.77 0.98 22.38
C ARG A 171 -1.56 0.96 21.42
N ASN A 172 -1.19 -0.21 20.91
CA ASN A 172 -0.02 -0.41 20.04
C ASN A 172 -0.42 -0.70 18.59
N ALA A 173 -1.68 -1.12 18.36
CA ALA A 173 -2.19 -1.48 17.04
C ALA A 173 -2.41 -0.28 16.12
N GLY A 174 -2.53 0.92 16.69
CA GLY A 174 -3.04 2.09 15.99
C GLY A 174 -4.53 1.92 15.68
N LEU A 175 -4.96 2.36 14.50
CA LEU A 175 -6.35 2.27 14.07
C LEU A 175 -6.63 0.89 13.48
N THR A 176 -7.56 0.17 14.09
CA THR A 176 -8.03 -1.15 13.62
C THR A 176 -9.54 -1.21 13.62
N CYS A 177 -10.10 -2.00 12.70
CA CYS A 177 -11.53 -2.27 12.61
C CYS A 177 -11.74 -3.79 12.54
N GLY A 178 -12.51 -4.34 13.49
CA GLY A 178 -12.80 -5.78 13.52
C GLY A 178 -11.57 -6.69 13.65
N GLY A 179 -10.48 -6.20 14.25
CA GLY A 179 -9.21 -6.94 14.33
C GLY A 179 -8.36 -6.87 13.05
N TYR A 180 -8.69 -6.00 12.11
CA TYR A 180 -7.89 -5.76 10.90
C TYR A 180 -7.31 -4.34 10.89
N LYS A 181 -6.10 -4.22 10.36
CA LYS A 181 -5.37 -2.96 10.12
C LYS A 181 -5.24 -2.74 8.62
N VAL A 182 -5.44 -1.51 8.15
CA VAL A 182 -5.24 -1.18 6.74
C VAL A 182 -3.75 -1.01 6.48
N ILE A 183 -3.24 -1.76 5.51
CA ILE A 183 -1.85 -1.76 5.06
C ILE A 183 -1.81 -1.27 3.62
N HIS A 184 -0.98 -0.24 3.37
CA HIS A 184 -0.64 0.20 2.03
C HIS A 184 0.52 -0.65 1.52
N CYS A 185 0.29 -1.40 0.45
CA CYS A 185 1.28 -2.28 -0.17
C CYS A 185 1.81 -1.63 -1.43
N SER A 186 3.13 -1.60 -1.60
CA SER A 186 3.79 -1.14 -2.83
C SER A 186 4.97 -2.05 -3.19
N GLY A 187 5.11 -2.37 -4.47
CA GLY A 187 6.14 -3.30 -4.92
C GLY A 187 5.98 -3.73 -6.37
N TYR A 188 6.51 -4.91 -6.69
CA TYR A 188 6.65 -5.40 -8.05
C TYR A 188 6.23 -6.87 -8.15
N LEU A 189 5.44 -7.18 -9.17
CA LEU A 189 5.13 -8.54 -9.58
C LEU A 189 6.22 -9.00 -10.56
N LYS A 190 7.02 -9.99 -10.17
CA LYS A 190 8.07 -10.57 -11.01
C LYS A 190 7.46 -11.62 -11.95
N VAL A 191 7.75 -11.48 -13.23
CA VAL A 191 7.23 -12.34 -14.30
C VAL A 191 8.38 -12.90 -15.11
N ARG A 192 8.34 -14.21 -15.37
CA ARG A 192 9.33 -14.91 -16.18
C ARG A 192 8.65 -15.54 -17.39
N GLN A 193 9.31 -15.42 -18.54
CA GLN A 193 8.95 -16.14 -19.74
C GLN A 193 9.43 -17.59 -19.63
N TYR A 194 8.59 -18.54 -20.01
CA TYR A 194 9.00 -19.92 -20.18
C TYR A 194 8.57 -20.41 -21.57
N MET A 195 9.41 -21.25 -22.17
CA MET A 195 9.06 -21.88 -23.44
C MET A 195 8.27 -23.16 -23.16
N MET A 196 7.08 -23.28 -23.76
CA MET A 196 6.39 -24.55 -23.87
C MET A 196 6.85 -25.26 -25.14
N ASP A 197 7.23 -26.53 -25.00
CA ASP A 197 7.66 -27.39 -26.09
C ASP A 197 6.43 -27.98 -26.83
N VAL A 198 5.62 -27.14 -27.49
CA VAL A 198 4.55 -27.62 -28.40
C VAL A 198 4.25 -26.58 -29.48
N ALA A 199 4.73 -26.82 -30.70
CA ALA A 199 4.18 -26.51 -32.04
C ALA A 199 3.63 -25.10 -32.41
N LEU A 200 3.47 -24.16 -31.48
CA LEU A 200 2.98 -22.81 -31.71
C LEU A 200 3.97 -21.87 -31.02
N TYR A 201 4.64 -21.01 -31.79
CA TYR A 201 5.61 -20.01 -31.31
C TYR A 201 4.95 -18.93 -30.42
N GLU A 202 4.32 -19.32 -29.31
CA GLU A 202 3.79 -18.41 -28.31
C GLU A 202 4.61 -18.51 -27.02
N SER A 203 5.27 -17.40 -26.71
CA SER A 203 5.97 -17.18 -25.45
C SER A 203 4.95 -17.11 -24.30
N CYS A 204 4.97 -18.10 -23.40
CA CYS A 204 4.13 -18.09 -22.20
C CYS A 204 4.83 -17.36 -21.04
N TYR A 205 4.05 -16.62 -20.26
CA TYR A 205 4.55 -15.89 -19.09
C TYR A 205 3.96 -16.46 -17.81
N GLN A 206 4.78 -16.58 -16.77
CA GLN A 206 4.37 -17.04 -15.45
C GLN A 206 4.74 -16.02 -14.38
N THR A 207 3.79 -15.73 -13.50
CA THR A 207 4.06 -14.99 -12.27
C THR A 207 4.98 -15.82 -11.38
N VAL A 208 6.17 -15.28 -11.10
CA VAL A 208 7.14 -15.87 -10.18
C VAL A 208 6.75 -15.54 -8.73
N GLY A 209 6.41 -14.27 -8.48
CA GLY A 209 5.94 -13.82 -7.17
C GLY A 209 5.82 -12.30 -7.09
N LEU A 210 5.12 -11.82 -6.06
CA LEU A 210 5.03 -10.42 -5.68
C LEU A 210 6.08 -10.13 -4.61
N VAL A 211 6.90 -9.10 -4.82
CA VAL A 211 7.82 -8.54 -3.82
C VAL A 211 7.28 -7.17 -3.43
N ALA A 212 6.93 -6.96 -2.18
CA ALA A 212 6.28 -5.73 -1.76
C ALA A 212 6.63 -5.31 -0.33
N VAL A 213 6.42 -4.02 -0.07
CA VAL A 213 6.47 -3.43 1.26
C VAL A 213 5.08 -3.04 1.69
N GLY A 214 4.69 -3.45 2.89
CA GLY A 214 3.48 -3.04 3.58
C GLY A 214 3.78 -1.98 4.63
N HIS A 215 3.13 -0.83 4.53
CA HIS A 215 3.18 0.23 5.54
C HIS A 215 1.82 0.37 6.21
N SER A 216 1.82 0.59 7.52
CA SER A 216 0.61 0.95 8.24
C SER A 216 0.21 2.39 7.95
N LEU A 217 -1.10 2.66 7.94
CA LEU A 217 -1.65 4.01 7.85
C LEU A 217 -2.30 4.41 9.18
N PRO A 218 -2.02 5.61 9.73
CA PRO A 218 -0.78 6.39 9.56
C PRO A 218 0.45 5.59 10.01
N PRO A 219 1.67 5.96 9.56
CA PRO A 219 2.92 5.33 10.01
C PRO A 219 2.99 5.27 11.55
N SER A 220 3.35 4.11 12.11
CA SER A 220 3.15 3.80 13.53
C SER A 220 4.22 4.47 14.41
N GLY A 221 4.04 5.77 14.69
CA GLY A 221 4.84 6.57 15.63
C GLY A 221 4.15 7.89 16.03
N ILE A 222 2.85 7.98 15.77
CA ILE A 222 2.12 9.22 15.51
C ILE A 222 1.19 9.63 16.67
N THR A 223 1.37 9.08 17.87
CA THR A 223 0.65 9.60 19.05
C THR A 223 1.00 11.07 19.35
N GLU A 224 2.05 11.61 18.71
CA GLU A 224 2.39 13.03 18.68
C GLU A 224 2.70 13.50 17.25
N ILE A 225 1.69 13.67 16.38
CA ILE A 225 1.93 14.44 15.14
C ILE A 225 2.22 15.88 15.56
N LYS A 226 3.48 16.21 15.79
CA LYS A 226 3.98 17.57 15.63
C LYS A 226 3.83 17.87 14.16
N LEU A 227 2.70 18.45 13.80
CA LEU A 227 2.42 18.75 12.41
C LEU A 227 3.54 19.68 11.92
N SER A 228 4.28 19.21 10.92
CA SER A 228 5.41 19.96 10.36
C SER A 228 4.88 21.20 9.63
N SER A 229 5.74 22.17 9.36
CA SER A 229 5.35 23.45 8.74
C SER A 229 4.62 23.27 7.39
N ASN A 230 4.95 22.22 6.64
CA ASN A 230 4.33 21.90 5.35
C ASN A 230 3.11 20.96 5.43
N MET A 231 2.52 20.78 6.62
CA MET A 231 1.39 19.89 6.83
C MET A 231 0.19 20.65 7.36
N PHE A 232 -1.02 20.29 6.94
CA PHE A 232 -2.25 20.74 7.59
C PHE A 232 -3.24 19.58 7.76
N MET A 233 -4.11 19.68 8.76
CA MET A 233 -5.14 18.70 9.07
C MET A 233 -6.53 19.27 8.79
N PHE A 234 -7.43 18.42 8.30
CA PHE A 234 -8.85 18.72 8.24
C PHE A 234 -9.71 17.59 8.78
N ARG A 235 -10.93 17.95 9.20
CA ARG A 235 -12.03 17.01 9.42
C ARG A 235 -13.13 17.26 8.40
N ALA A 236 -13.72 16.18 7.89
CA ALA A 236 -14.78 16.24 6.91
C ALA A 236 -15.88 15.22 7.21
N SER A 237 -17.06 15.46 6.65
CA SER A 237 -18.12 14.46 6.52
C SER A 237 -17.70 13.36 5.54
N LEU A 238 -18.46 12.25 5.49
CA LEU A 238 -18.18 11.11 4.59
C LEU A 238 -18.35 11.43 3.09
N ASP A 239 -18.86 12.60 2.74
CA ASP A 239 -18.95 13.13 1.37
C ASP A 239 -17.81 14.12 1.04
N PHE A 240 -16.77 14.17 1.89
CA PHE A 240 -15.68 15.15 1.87
C PHE A 240 -16.10 16.61 2.07
N LYS A 241 -17.30 16.88 2.58
CA LYS A 241 -17.66 18.23 3.04
C LYS A 241 -16.81 18.63 4.26
N LEU A 242 -16.03 19.68 4.13
CA LEU A 242 -15.07 20.14 5.13
C LEU A 242 -15.81 20.75 6.33
N ILE A 243 -15.51 20.25 7.52
CA ILE A 243 -16.13 20.67 8.80
C ILE A 243 -15.15 21.51 9.62
N PHE A 244 -13.86 21.16 9.57
CA PHE A 244 -12.81 21.83 10.32
C PHE A 244 -11.51 21.75 9.53
N LEU A 245 -10.72 22.82 9.55
CA LEU A 245 -9.33 22.85 9.08
C LEU A 245 -8.47 23.56 10.11
N ASP A 246 -7.22 23.13 10.25
CA ASP A 246 -6.26 23.92 11.02
C ASP A 246 -5.86 25.20 10.27
N THR A 247 -5.36 26.20 11.00
CA THR A 247 -5.03 27.54 10.47
C THR A 247 -3.84 27.55 9.51
N ARG A 248 -3.01 26.53 9.49
CA ARG A 248 -1.78 26.47 8.65
C ARG A 248 -2.10 26.29 7.17
N VAL A 249 -3.34 25.91 6.84
CA VAL A 249 -3.84 25.93 5.46
C VAL A 249 -3.71 27.33 4.82
N ALA A 250 -3.79 28.41 5.62
CA ALA A 250 -3.63 29.79 5.15
C ALA A 250 -2.21 30.07 4.66
N GLU A 251 -1.20 29.69 5.43
CA GLU A 251 0.21 29.86 5.05
C GLU A 251 0.57 29.03 3.81
N LEU A 252 -0.02 27.85 3.66
CA LEU A 252 0.32 26.90 2.60
C LEU A 252 -0.41 27.14 1.28
N THR A 253 -1.65 27.67 1.33
CA THR A 253 -2.52 27.77 0.14
C THR A 253 -3.11 29.17 -0.07
N GLY A 254 -2.95 30.07 0.90
CA GLY A 254 -3.60 31.38 0.96
C GLY A 254 -5.06 31.34 1.43
N TYR A 255 -5.68 30.17 1.56
CA TYR A 255 -7.06 30.04 2.04
C TYR A 255 -7.16 30.10 3.56
N GLU A 256 -8.07 30.92 4.08
CA GLU A 256 -8.45 30.82 5.48
C GLU A 256 -9.37 29.60 5.70
N PRO A 257 -9.38 28.95 6.87
CA PRO A 257 -10.27 27.84 7.15
C PRO A 257 -11.74 28.11 6.79
N GLN A 258 -12.23 29.32 7.08
CA GLN A 258 -13.59 29.77 6.78
C GLN A 258 -13.91 29.83 5.27
N ASP A 259 -12.90 29.98 4.40
CA ASP A 259 -13.08 29.99 2.95
C ASP A 259 -13.41 28.59 2.39
N LEU A 260 -13.01 27.54 3.13
CA LEU A 260 -13.04 26.14 2.72
C LEU A 260 -14.13 25.33 3.43
N ILE A 261 -14.46 25.70 4.67
CA ILE A 261 -15.50 25.04 5.47
C ILE A 261 -16.86 25.10 4.75
N GLU A 262 -17.67 24.05 4.93
CA GLU A 262 -18.97 23.82 4.27
C GLU A 262 -18.91 23.56 2.76
N LYS A 263 -17.73 23.64 2.12
CA LYS A 263 -17.51 23.13 0.76
C LYS A 263 -16.95 21.72 0.80
N THR A 264 -17.12 20.97 -0.29
CA THR A 264 -16.44 19.67 -0.44
C THR A 264 -15.02 19.88 -0.94
N LEU A 265 -14.09 19.01 -0.55
CA LEU A 265 -12.69 19.05 -1.02
C LEU A 265 -12.59 19.15 -2.56
N TYR A 266 -13.54 18.54 -3.29
CA TYR A 266 -13.58 18.56 -4.76
C TYR A 266 -13.66 19.96 -5.38
N HIS A 267 -14.20 20.96 -4.67
CA HIS A 267 -14.24 22.34 -5.15
C HIS A 267 -12.84 22.97 -5.25
N HIS A 268 -11.88 22.43 -4.49
CA HIS A 268 -10.53 22.96 -4.35
C HIS A 268 -9.48 22.07 -5.01
N VAL A 269 -9.89 21.11 -5.83
CA VAL A 269 -9.00 20.15 -6.49
C VAL A 269 -8.99 20.43 -7.99
N HIS A 270 -7.80 20.39 -8.58
CA HIS A 270 -7.64 20.55 -10.02
C HIS A 270 -8.48 19.50 -10.78
N ALA A 271 -9.19 19.92 -11.83
CA ALA A 271 -10.15 19.09 -12.56
C ALA A 271 -9.58 17.73 -13.03
N CYS A 272 -8.35 17.72 -13.55
CA CYS A 272 -7.67 16.48 -13.97
C CYS A 272 -7.43 15.47 -12.85
N ASP A 273 -7.44 15.88 -11.58
CA ASP A 273 -7.11 15.03 -10.44
C ASP A 273 -8.38 14.56 -9.68
N VAL A 274 -9.57 15.03 -10.09
CA VAL A 274 -10.86 14.70 -9.45
C VAL A 274 -11.15 13.20 -9.51
N PHE A 275 -10.89 12.53 -10.64
CA PHE A 275 -11.14 11.08 -10.76
C PHE A 275 -10.19 10.24 -9.89
N PRO A 276 -8.86 10.45 -9.91
CA PRO A 276 -7.96 9.83 -8.93
C PRO A 276 -8.38 10.07 -7.48
N LEU A 277 -8.77 11.30 -7.13
CA LEU A 277 -9.23 11.62 -5.77
C LEU A 277 -10.55 10.91 -5.42
N ARG A 278 -11.49 10.81 -6.37
CA ARG A 278 -12.74 10.05 -6.19
C ARG A 278 -12.47 8.56 -5.98
N TYR A 279 -11.51 7.98 -6.70
CA TYR A 279 -11.11 6.60 -6.46
C TYR A 279 -10.54 6.41 -5.05
N ALA A 280 -9.65 7.31 -4.61
CA ALA A 280 -9.15 7.28 -3.23
C ALA A 280 -10.27 7.46 -2.19
N HIS A 281 -11.23 8.34 -2.46
CA HIS A 281 -12.42 8.53 -1.61
C HIS A 281 -13.25 7.25 -1.50
N HIS A 282 -13.46 6.55 -2.61
CA HIS A 282 -14.16 5.27 -2.60
C HIS A 282 -13.43 4.22 -1.77
N LEU A 283 -12.11 4.10 -1.94
CA LEU A 283 -11.29 3.21 -1.12
C LEU A 283 -11.37 3.55 0.37
N LEU A 284 -11.34 4.85 0.72
CA LEU A 284 -11.51 5.31 2.09
C LEU A 284 -12.84 4.83 2.70
N LEU A 285 -13.93 4.92 1.95
CA LEU A 285 -15.26 4.50 2.40
C LEU A 285 -15.37 2.97 2.56
N VAL A 286 -14.67 2.20 1.71
CA VAL A 286 -14.70 0.73 1.75
C VAL A 286 -13.76 0.16 2.82
N LYS A 287 -12.57 0.75 2.97
CA LYS A 287 -11.48 0.19 3.79
C LYS A 287 -11.24 0.95 5.08
N GLY A 288 -11.78 2.16 5.22
CA GLY A 288 -11.66 3.01 6.39
C GLY A 288 -10.42 3.91 6.39
N GLN A 289 -9.39 3.60 5.60
CA GLN A 289 -8.16 4.40 5.48
C GLN A 289 -7.64 4.40 4.05
N VAL A 290 -7.01 5.50 3.64
CA VAL A 290 -6.38 5.61 2.31
C VAL A 290 -5.23 6.61 2.34
N THR A 291 -4.26 6.37 1.46
CA THR A 291 -3.30 7.39 1.00
C THR A 291 -3.68 7.79 -0.41
N THR A 292 -3.87 9.09 -0.65
CA THR A 292 -4.14 9.58 -2.00
C THR A 292 -2.88 9.49 -2.87
N LYS A 293 -3.08 9.50 -4.18
CA LYS A 293 -2.00 9.95 -5.08
C LYS A 293 -1.72 11.43 -4.85
N TYR A 294 -0.62 11.90 -5.42
CA TYR A 294 -0.38 13.33 -5.52
C TYR A 294 -1.49 13.97 -6.34
N TYR A 295 -2.10 15.01 -5.79
CA TYR A 295 -3.12 15.80 -6.46
C TYR A 295 -2.84 17.28 -6.26
N ARG A 296 -3.34 18.11 -7.17
CA ARG A 296 -3.18 19.55 -7.08
C ARG A 296 -4.36 20.16 -6.35
N MET A 297 -4.06 20.82 -5.23
CA MET A 297 -5.02 21.65 -4.50
C MET A 297 -4.88 23.09 -4.97
N LEU A 298 -5.97 23.69 -5.41
CA LEU A 298 -5.98 25.07 -5.89
C LEU A 298 -5.61 26.03 -4.75
N SER A 299 -4.87 27.09 -5.07
CA SER A 299 -4.55 28.16 -4.11
C SER A 299 -5.59 29.28 -4.18
N LYS A 300 -5.73 30.11 -3.14
CA LYS A 300 -6.72 31.20 -3.11
C LYS A 300 -6.53 32.22 -4.22
N HIS A 301 -5.28 32.54 -4.54
CA HIS A 301 -4.94 33.63 -5.45
C HIS A 301 -4.45 33.17 -6.83
N GLY A 302 -4.76 31.93 -7.21
CA GLY A 302 -4.39 31.36 -8.51
C GLY A 302 -3.28 30.32 -8.39
N GLY A 303 -3.18 29.43 -9.37
CA GLY A 303 -2.27 28.29 -9.31
C GLY A 303 -2.71 27.21 -8.33
N TRP A 304 -1.77 26.36 -7.93
CA TRP A 304 -2.00 25.22 -7.04
C TRP A 304 -0.76 24.84 -6.23
N VAL A 305 -0.95 23.98 -5.23
CA VAL A 305 0.11 23.24 -4.55
C VAL A 305 -0.08 21.74 -4.76
N TRP A 306 1.00 20.97 -4.80
CA TRP A 306 0.91 19.51 -4.81
C TRP A 306 0.69 18.99 -3.39
N VAL A 307 -0.29 18.10 -3.23
CA VAL A 307 -0.70 17.55 -1.94
C VAL A 307 -0.75 16.03 -1.99
N GLN A 308 -0.32 15.39 -0.90
CA GLN A 308 -0.65 14.00 -0.58
C GLN A 308 -1.44 13.94 0.72
N SER A 309 -2.57 13.24 0.71
CA SER A 309 -3.46 13.12 1.87
C SER A 309 -3.47 11.71 2.42
N TYR A 310 -3.36 11.62 3.74
CA TYR A 310 -3.55 10.41 4.53
C TYR A 310 -4.87 10.56 5.27
N ALA A 311 -5.91 9.92 4.77
CA ALA A 311 -7.26 10.06 5.27
C ALA A 311 -7.69 8.80 6.02
N THR A 312 -8.38 8.97 7.14
CA THR A 312 -8.93 7.89 7.95
C THR A 312 -10.32 8.24 8.45
N ILE A 313 -11.24 7.29 8.38
CA ILE A 313 -12.55 7.37 9.02
C ILE A 313 -12.40 7.03 10.50
N VAL A 314 -12.75 7.98 11.36
CA VAL A 314 -12.75 7.79 12.80
C VAL A 314 -14.19 7.73 13.32
N HIS A 315 -14.43 6.86 14.29
CA HIS A 315 -15.68 6.84 15.02
C HIS A 315 -15.62 7.82 16.18
N ASN A 316 -16.58 8.74 16.25
CA ASN A 316 -16.72 9.68 17.35
C ASN A 316 -17.99 9.35 18.14
N SER A 317 -17.84 8.51 19.17
CA SER A 317 -18.94 8.10 20.05
C SER A 317 -19.54 9.26 20.87
N ARG A 318 -18.89 10.43 20.90
CA ARG A 318 -19.34 11.62 21.62
C ARG A 318 -20.00 12.68 20.71
N SER A 319 -20.21 12.38 19.42
CA SER A 319 -20.78 13.31 18.45
C SER A 319 -22.09 12.80 17.86
N SER A 320 -22.98 13.73 17.48
CA SER A 320 -24.20 13.44 16.70
C SER A 320 -23.91 12.85 15.32
N ARG A 321 -22.70 13.07 14.77
CA ARG A 321 -22.19 12.38 13.59
C ARG A 321 -21.23 11.27 14.04
N PRO A 322 -21.64 9.99 13.99
CA PRO A 322 -20.86 8.90 14.58
C PRO A 322 -19.54 8.65 13.82
N HIS A 323 -19.43 9.09 12.57
CA HIS A 323 -18.22 8.95 11.76
C HIS A 323 -17.86 10.27 11.09
N CYS A 324 -16.56 10.56 11.07
CA CYS A 324 -15.99 11.63 10.25
C CYS A 324 -14.67 11.19 9.63
N ILE A 325 -14.30 11.86 8.55
CA ILE A 325 -12.98 11.72 7.95
C ILE A 325 -12.04 12.68 8.70
N VAL A 326 -10.88 12.17 9.12
CA VAL A 326 -9.73 12.98 9.55
C VAL A 326 -8.65 12.78 8.49
N SER A 327 -8.14 13.87 7.94
CA SER A 327 -7.09 13.83 6.92
C SER A 327 -5.90 14.67 7.35
N VAL A 328 -4.71 14.07 7.25
CA VAL A 328 -3.42 14.76 7.37
C VAL A 328 -2.87 14.95 5.96
N ASN A 329 -2.57 16.19 5.59
CA ASN A 329 -2.25 16.57 4.22
C ASN A 329 -0.86 17.18 4.17
N TYR A 330 0.01 16.56 3.37
CA TYR A 330 1.37 17.01 3.13
C TYR A 330 1.40 17.88 1.89
N VAL A 331 1.81 19.13 2.05
CA VAL A 331 2.06 20.05 0.95
C VAL A 331 3.51 19.86 0.49
N LEU A 332 3.66 19.50 -0.79
CA LEU A 332 4.91 19.02 -1.39
C LEU A 332 5.65 20.13 -2.13
N THR A 333 4.93 21.15 -2.58
CA THR A 333 5.47 22.26 -3.36
C THR A 333 4.94 23.59 -2.85
N ASN A 334 5.67 24.65 -3.15
CA ASN A 334 5.11 26.01 -3.08
C ASN A 334 4.03 26.19 -4.16
N ILE A 335 3.31 27.31 -4.12
CA ILE A 335 2.28 27.63 -5.11
C ILE A 335 2.92 27.75 -6.51
N GLU A 336 2.53 26.85 -7.41
CA GLU A 336 2.89 26.83 -8.82
C GLU A 336 1.87 27.61 -9.65
N HIS A 337 2.34 28.32 -10.69
CA HIS A 337 1.48 29.05 -11.64
C HIS A 337 0.50 30.04 -10.99
N LYS A 338 0.98 30.90 -10.09
CA LYS A 338 0.19 31.88 -9.31
C LYS A 338 -0.77 32.74 -10.14
N GLU A 339 -0.40 33.08 -11.37
CA GLU A 339 -1.23 33.92 -12.25
C GLU A 339 -2.41 33.17 -12.87
N LEU A 340 -2.38 31.84 -12.90
CA LEU A 340 -3.40 31.03 -13.57
C LEU A 340 -4.64 30.86 -12.70
N ARG A 341 -5.80 31.25 -13.23
CA ARG A 341 -7.11 31.07 -12.58
C ARG A 341 -7.83 29.88 -13.18
N LEU A 342 -8.12 28.89 -12.35
CA LEU A 342 -8.72 27.61 -12.73
C LEU A 342 -10.12 27.42 -12.12
N SER A 343 -10.49 28.22 -11.11
CA SER A 343 -11.80 28.17 -10.46
C SER A 343 -12.34 29.59 -10.19
N GLU A 344 -13.66 29.75 -10.22
CA GLU A 344 -14.35 31.00 -9.89
C GLU A 344 -14.00 31.50 -8.48
N ASP A 345 -13.73 30.58 -7.56
CA ASP A 345 -13.34 30.90 -6.18
C ASP A 345 -11.98 31.62 -6.12
N GLN A 346 -11.11 31.42 -7.11
CA GLN A 346 -9.83 32.13 -7.18
C GLN A 346 -10.04 33.57 -7.64
N SER A 347 -11.00 33.81 -8.53
CA SER A 347 -11.25 35.14 -9.12
C SER A 347 -11.92 36.13 -8.17
N ARG A 348 -12.34 35.69 -6.97
CA ARG A 348 -12.89 36.58 -5.94
C ARG A 348 -11.77 37.37 -5.25
N THR A 349 -11.24 38.37 -5.92
CA THR A 349 -10.58 39.48 -5.23
C THR A 349 -11.63 40.26 -4.45
N THR A 350 -11.36 40.53 -3.19
CA THR A 350 -12.11 41.46 -2.35
C THR A 350 -12.27 42.76 -3.15
N LYS A 351 -13.49 43.07 -3.58
CA LYS A 351 -13.79 44.40 -4.13
C LYS A 351 -13.40 45.41 -3.04
N PRO A 352 -12.57 46.42 -3.32
CA PRO A 352 -12.49 47.59 -2.44
C PRO A 352 -13.91 48.15 -2.37
N GLY A 353 -14.45 48.28 -1.16
CA GLY A 353 -15.81 48.76 -0.94
C GLY A 353 -15.99 50.14 -1.54
N LEU A 354 -16.67 50.21 -2.69
CA LEU A 354 -17.31 51.42 -3.19
C LEU A 354 -18.80 51.10 -3.25
N SER A 355 -19.50 51.54 -2.20
CA SER A 355 -20.95 51.67 -2.17
C SER A 355 -21.36 52.66 -3.25
N LEU A 356 -22.21 52.26 -4.20
CA LEU A 356 -23.10 53.19 -4.89
C LEU A 356 -24.41 52.48 -5.23
N THR A 357 -25.45 53.27 -4.99
CA THR A 357 -26.87 53.03 -4.87
C THR A 357 -27.58 52.45 -6.10
N SER A 358 -28.71 51.81 -5.81
CA SER A 358 -29.80 51.34 -6.67
C SER A 358 -30.10 52.13 -7.94
N SER A 359 -30.50 51.41 -8.99
CA SER A 359 -31.68 51.75 -9.80
C SER A 359 -32.28 50.48 -10.41
N GLN A 360 -33.58 50.31 -10.18
CA GLN A 360 -34.43 49.26 -10.73
C GLN A 360 -34.58 49.43 -12.24
N ASP A 361 -34.68 48.34 -13.00
CA ASP A 361 -35.63 48.32 -14.11
C ASP A 361 -36.11 46.91 -14.48
N HIS A 362 -37.37 46.86 -14.90
CA HIS A 362 -38.22 45.67 -15.05
C HIS A 362 -38.10 44.97 -16.43
N GLN A 363 -38.67 43.75 -16.47
CA GLN A 363 -39.14 42.96 -17.64
C GLN A 363 -38.10 41.98 -18.25
N LYS A 364 -38.40 40.71 -18.57
CA LYS A 364 -39.66 40.00 -18.83
C LYS A 364 -39.45 38.48 -18.69
N GLN A 365 -40.52 37.79 -18.28
CA GLN A 365 -40.67 36.33 -18.28
C GLN A 365 -40.59 35.72 -19.68
N LEU A 366 -39.99 34.52 -19.79
CA LEU A 366 -40.36 33.53 -20.80
C LEU A 366 -40.26 32.12 -20.18
N ARG A 367 -41.42 31.46 -20.14
CA ARG A 367 -41.65 30.11 -19.60
C ARG A 367 -41.26 29.03 -20.62
N THR A 368 -40.44 28.08 -20.16
CA THR A 368 -40.45 26.61 -20.37
C THR A 368 -40.92 25.99 -21.69
N LYS A 369 -40.10 25.07 -22.22
CA LYS A 369 -40.58 23.75 -22.72
C LYS A 369 -39.70 22.62 -22.18
N ALA A 370 -40.32 21.71 -21.44
CA ALA A 370 -39.72 20.47 -20.94
C ALA A 370 -39.83 19.37 -22.00
N VAL A 371 -38.74 18.68 -22.30
CA VAL A 371 -38.73 17.46 -23.14
C VAL A 371 -38.47 16.27 -22.22
N LYS A 372 -39.48 15.40 -22.11
CA LYS A 372 -39.39 14.10 -21.43
C LYS A 372 -38.57 13.14 -22.30
N MET A 373 -37.44 12.64 -21.80
CA MET A 373 -36.80 11.44 -22.35
C MET A 373 -36.98 10.25 -21.41
N LYS A 374 -37.52 9.16 -21.98
CA LYS A 374 -37.74 7.85 -21.35
C LYS A 374 -36.41 7.20 -20.95
N THR A 375 -36.35 6.73 -19.71
CA THR A 375 -35.27 5.95 -19.12
C THR A 375 -35.18 4.57 -19.79
N LYS A 376 -34.09 4.30 -20.53
CA LYS A 376 -33.64 2.93 -20.81
C LYS A 376 -32.55 2.59 -19.79
N LEU A 377 -32.74 1.50 -19.06
CA LEU A 377 -31.73 0.91 -18.17
C LEU A 377 -30.48 0.59 -19.01
N ARG A 378 -29.38 1.33 -18.79
CA ARG A 378 -28.09 1.08 -19.44
C ARG A 378 -27.21 0.37 -18.42
N ALA A 379 -26.70 -0.80 -18.79
CA ALA A 379 -25.75 -1.58 -17.98
C ALA A 379 -24.51 -0.75 -17.62
N ALA A 380 -23.92 -1.04 -16.44
CA ALA A 380 -22.78 -0.31 -15.87
C ALA A 380 -21.58 -0.29 -16.84
N PRO A 381 -21.00 0.90 -17.15
CA PRO A 381 -20.03 1.02 -18.25
C PRO A 381 -18.55 0.86 -17.84
N TYR A 382 -18.23 0.24 -16.71
CA TYR A 382 -16.86 0.28 -16.16
C TYR A 382 -16.26 -1.10 -15.89
N SER A 383 -15.84 -1.78 -16.96
CA SER A 383 -14.85 -2.88 -16.89
C SER A 383 -13.44 -2.45 -17.36
N GLU A 384 -13.30 -1.25 -17.95
CA GLU A 384 -12.06 -0.85 -18.63
C GLU A 384 -11.24 0.26 -17.91
N CYS A 385 -11.75 0.80 -16.81
CA CYS A 385 -11.11 1.89 -16.06
C CYS A 385 -10.02 1.41 -15.07
N THR A 386 -9.35 0.29 -15.35
CA THR A 386 -8.21 -0.21 -14.56
C THR A 386 -6.88 0.09 -15.25
N ARG A 387 -6.90 0.43 -16.55
CA ARG A 387 -5.71 0.46 -17.41
C ARG A 387 -4.80 1.70 -17.26
N ILE A 388 -5.29 2.82 -16.73
CA ILE A 388 -4.55 4.10 -16.74
C ILE A 388 -4.13 4.57 -15.33
N LEU A 389 -4.58 3.91 -14.27
CA LEU A 389 -4.46 4.44 -12.91
C LEU A 389 -3.26 3.91 -12.09
N ASN A 390 -2.38 3.06 -12.61
CA ASN A 390 -1.28 2.52 -11.78
C ASN A 390 0.03 3.33 -11.79
N LYS A 391 0.19 4.37 -12.63
CA LYS A 391 1.50 5.05 -12.82
C LYS A 391 1.91 6.12 -11.78
N HIS A 392 1.10 6.40 -10.75
CA HIS A 392 1.32 7.57 -9.88
C HIS A 392 1.12 7.36 -8.38
N TYR A 393 1.15 6.12 -7.89
CA TYR A 393 1.46 5.92 -6.47
C TYR A 393 2.98 6.02 -6.30
N PRO A 394 3.51 6.66 -5.25
CA PRO A 394 4.92 6.52 -4.92
C PRO A 394 5.20 5.04 -4.66
N THR A 395 5.83 4.39 -5.64
CA THR A 395 6.35 3.04 -5.53
C THR A 395 7.70 3.12 -4.84
N ILE A 396 7.95 2.17 -3.94
CA ILE A 396 9.27 2.07 -3.31
C ILE A 396 10.32 1.85 -4.40
N ASN A 397 11.47 2.53 -4.30
CA ASN A 397 12.52 2.40 -5.31
C ASN A 397 12.96 0.93 -5.42
N LYS A 398 12.93 0.37 -6.63
CA LYS A 398 13.37 -1.00 -6.91
C LYS A 398 14.76 -1.31 -6.34
N HIS A 399 15.72 -0.40 -6.49
CA HIS A 399 17.08 -0.61 -5.95
C HIS A 399 17.05 -0.69 -4.44
N PHE A 400 16.22 0.14 -3.78
CA PHE A 400 16.04 0.07 -2.33
C PHE A 400 15.45 -1.29 -1.92
N LEU A 401 14.42 -1.79 -2.60
CA LEU A 401 13.80 -3.08 -2.28
C LEU A 401 14.73 -4.27 -2.55
N MET A 402 15.51 -4.23 -3.63
CA MET A 402 16.49 -5.28 -3.95
C MET A 402 17.69 -5.25 -3.00
N LEU A 403 18.23 -4.06 -2.70
CA LEU A 403 19.21 -3.88 -1.62
C LEU A 403 18.64 -4.47 -0.33
N PHE A 404 17.42 -4.10 0.06
CA PHE A 404 16.79 -4.58 1.27
C PHE A 404 16.62 -6.10 1.36
N MET A 405 16.23 -6.76 0.28
CA MET A 405 16.13 -8.23 0.24
C MET A 405 17.51 -8.88 0.36
N ASN A 406 18.53 -8.37 -0.35
CA ASN A 406 19.92 -8.82 -0.20
C ASN A 406 20.44 -8.64 1.23
N LEU A 407 19.90 -7.66 1.94
CA LEU A 407 20.34 -7.21 3.26
C LEU A 407 19.71 -7.93 4.44
N CYS A 408 18.43 -8.27 4.33
CA CYS A 408 17.75 -9.11 5.31
C CYS A 408 18.40 -10.49 5.41
N GLU A 409 18.99 -10.98 4.33
CA GLU A 409 19.66 -12.27 4.27
C GLU A 409 21.08 -12.27 4.84
N ASN A 410 21.74 -11.11 4.90
CA ASN A 410 23.10 -10.99 5.43
C ASN A 410 23.17 -10.84 6.97
N LYS A 411 22.02 -10.87 7.64
CA LYS A 411 21.91 -11.10 9.10
C LYS A 411 22.09 -12.57 9.51
N PHE A 412 22.34 -13.44 8.54
CA PHE A 412 22.56 -14.85 8.73
C PHE A 412 24.02 -15.18 8.41
N PRO A 413 24.64 -16.09 9.19
CA PRO A 413 26.10 -16.22 9.31
C PRO A 413 26.84 -16.44 8.00
#